data_AF-A0A2N9F108-F1
#
_entry.id   AF-A0A2N9F108-F1
#
_cell.length_a   1.000
_cell.length_b   1.000
_cell.length_c   1.000
_cell.angle_alpha   90.00
_cell.angle_beta   90.00
_cell.angle_gamma   90.00
#
_symmetry.space_group_name_H-M   'P 1'
#
loop_
_entity.id
_entity.type
_entity.pdbx_description
1 polymer ?
#
loop_
_entity_poly.entity_id
_entity_poly.type
_entity_poly.pdbx_seq_one_letter_code
_entity_poly.pdbx_strand_id
1 'polypeptide(L)'
;MKCLRLLSLQGISRIDELPNSIGKLTNLRILDLKACHNLEALPDGIASLKKLLYLDISGCYLLDDMPKGLASLSELRVLKGFLTGNLDSKNSCTLEDLVGLKNLSKFSNKCFPTKEELKALRKLEALRKLAIVWGVKKQENDVPTSVGTVNSVNSEAPNPTGAPS
;
A
#
# COMPACT_ATOMS: atom_id res chain seq x y z
N MET A 1 -16.81 3.28 21.23
CA MET A 1 -17.27 2.73 19.94
C MET A 1 -17.32 1.19 19.95
N LYS A 2 -18.03 0.56 20.90
CA LYS A 2 -18.01 -0.92 21.05
C LYS A 2 -18.88 -1.67 20.04
N CYS A 3 -19.72 -0.97 19.27
CA CYS A 3 -20.68 -1.57 18.32
C CYS A 3 -20.42 -1.21 16.86
N LEU A 4 -19.32 -0.51 16.56
CA LEU A 4 -19.01 -0.10 15.19
C LEU A 4 -18.70 -1.35 14.35
N ARG A 5 -19.46 -1.53 13.26
CA ARG A 5 -19.34 -2.68 12.35
C ARG A 5 -18.85 -2.29 10.96
N LEU A 6 -19.01 -1.02 10.58
CA LEU A 6 -18.59 -0.48 9.30
C LEU A 6 -17.84 0.82 9.54
N LEU A 7 -16.65 0.92 8.95
CA LEU A 7 -15.88 2.14 8.84
C LEU A 7 -15.52 2.30 7.36
N SER A 8 -16.01 3.37 6.74
CA SER A 8 -15.65 3.74 5.38
C SER A 8 -14.95 5.08 5.41
N LEU A 9 -13.79 5.13 4.78
CA LEU A 9 -12.94 6.30 4.59
C LEU A 9 -12.68 6.48 3.08
N GLN A 10 -13.58 5.95 2.25
CA GLN A 10 -13.43 5.90 0.80
C GLN A 10 -13.15 7.29 0.21
N GLY A 11 -12.12 7.38 -0.64
CA GLY A 11 -11.79 8.59 -1.40
C GLY A 11 -11.12 9.69 -0.58
N ILE A 12 -10.77 9.45 0.68
CA ILE A 12 -10.10 10.45 1.50
C ILE A 12 -8.62 10.51 1.11
N SER A 13 -8.22 11.63 0.50
CA SER A 13 -6.85 11.87 0.04
C SER A 13 -5.90 12.40 1.12
N ARG A 14 -6.38 12.69 2.34
CA ARG A 14 -5.55 13.22 3.44
C ARG A 14 -5.16 12.15 4.48
N ILE A 15 -5.40 10.88 4.17
CA ILE A 15 -5.00 9.77 5.04
C ILE A 15 -3.78 9.13 4.42
N ASP A 16 -2.65 9.40 5.03
CA ASP A 16 -1.31 8.85 4.84
C ASP A 16 -1.15 7.56 5.63
N GLU A 17 -1.63 7.51 6.88
CA GLU A 17 -1.64 6.30 7.71
C GLU A 17 -2.94 6.16 8.51
N LEU A 18 -3.32 4.91 8.81
CA LEU A 18 -4.33 4.66 9.85
C LEU A 18 -3.66 4.49 11.21
N PRO A 19 -4.22 5.09 12.28
CA PRO A 19 -3.65 4.94 13.61
C PRO A 19 -3.79 3.50 14.10
N ASN A 20 -2.78 3.02 14.86
CA ASN A 20 -2.79 1.70 15.50
C ASN A 20 -4.03 1.44 16.38
N SER A 21 -4.70 2.49 16.85
CA SER A 21 -5.97 2.39 17.58
C SER A 21 -7.13 1.79 16.77
N ILE A 22 -7.01 1.66 15.44
CA ILE A 22 -8.00 0.92 14.62
C ILE A 22 -8.23 -0.48 15.17
N GLY A 23 -7.19 -1.13 15.70
CA GLY A 23 -7.29 -2.47 16.31
C GLY A 23 -8.22 -2.55 17.52
N LYS A 24 -8.58 -1.42 18.14
CA LYS A 24 -9.57 -1.36 19.23
C LYS A 24 -11.00 -1.57 18.74
N LEU A 25 -11.25 -1.48 17.43
CA LEU A 25 -12.56 -1.71 16.81
C LEU A 25 -12.80 -3.22 16.61
N THR A 26 -12.74 -4.01 17.68
CA THR A 26 -12.79 -5.49 17.63
C THR A 26 -14.09 -6.09 17.07
N ASN A 27 -15.15 -5.28 16.93
CA ASN A 27 -16.42 -5.67 16.31
C ASN A 27 -16.58 -5.21 14.86
N LEU A 28 -15.56 -4.58 14.28
CA LEU A 28 -15.57 -4.12 12.89
C LEU A 28 -15.67 -5.30 11.94
N ARG A 29 -16.59 -5.20 10.99
CA ARG A 29 -16.83 -6.20 9.93
C ARG A 29 -16.45 -5.70 8.55
N ILE A 30 -16.54 -4.39 8.33
CA ILE A 30 -16.25 -3.75 7.05
C ILE A 30 -15.29 -2.59 7.31
N LEU A 31 -14.13 -2.65 6.66
CA LEU A 31 -13.18 -1.55 6.56
C LEU A 31 -13.03 -1.22 5.07
N ASP A 32 -13.51 -0.04 4.68
CA ASP A 32 -13.46 0.43 3.30
C ASP A 32 -12.53 1.64 3.20
N LEU A 33 -11.39 1.44 2.55
CA LEU A 33 -10.32 2.40 2.31
C LEU A 33 -10.15 2.65 0.81
N LYS A 34 -11.14 2.28 0.01
CA LYS A 34 -11.07 2.39 -1.44
C LYS A 34 -10.74 3.83 -1.86
N ALA A 35 -9.84 3.99 -2.82
CA ALA A 35 -9.41 5.28 -3.37
C ALA A 35 -8.82 6.26 -2.33
N CYS A 36 -8.27 5.77 -1.22
CA CYS A 36 -7.39 6.56 -0.37
C CYS A 36 -6.01 6.67 -1.04
N HIS A 37 -5.89 7.59 -2.01
CA HIS A 37 -4.73 7.67 -2.90
C HIS A 37 -3.40 7.89 -2.16
N ASN A 38 -3.43 8.62 -1.05
CA ASN A 38 -2.25 8.95 -0.27
C ASN A 38 -1.94 7.94 0.85
N LEU A 39 -2.71 6.88 1.02
CA LEU A 39 -2.45 5.89 2.07
C LEU A 39 -1.16 5.13 1.76
N GLU A 40 -0.15 5.28 2.62
CA GLU A 40 1.19 4.70 2.47
C GLU A 40 1.35 3.38 3.22
N ALA A 41 0.66 3.24 4.37
CA ALA A 41 0.77 2.05 5.22
C ALA A 41 -0.54 1.68 5.92
N LEU A 42 -0.72 0.38 6.14
CA LEU A 42 -1.70 -0.15 7.09
C LEU A 42 -1.04 -0.45 8.44
N PRO A 43 -1.65 -0.09 9.57
CA PRO A 43 -1.09 -0.33 10.89
C PRO A 43 -1.11 -1.82 11.27
N ASP A 44 -0.12 -2.25 12.07
CA ASP A 44 -0.08 -3.59 12.66
C ASP A 44 -1.32 -3.93 13.48
N GLY A 45 -1.96 -2.91 14.07
CA GLY A 45 -3.22 -3.03 14.80
C GLY A 45 -4.37 -3.65 13.98
N ILE A 46 -4.26 -3.70 12.65
CA ILE A 46 -5.24 -4.39 11.80
C ILE A 46 -5.37 -5.88 12.18
N ALA A 47 -4.30 -6.50 12.68
CA ALA A 47 -4.28 -7.91 13.13
C ALA A 47 -5.32 -8.22 14.22
N SER A 48 -5.74 -7.20 14.98
CA SER A 48 -6.73 -7.32 16.06
C SER A 48 -8.17 -7.37 15.57
N LEU A 49 -8.45 -7.06 14.30
CA LEU A 49 -9.79 -7.01 13.72
C LEU A 49 -10.33 -8.41 13.37
N LYS A 50 -10.40 -9.33 14.35
CA LYS A 50 -10.73 -10.75 14.13
C LYS A 50 -12.09 -11.02 13.47
N LYS A 51 -13.03 -10.07 13.56
CA LYS A 51 -14.37 -10.14 12.97
C LYS A 51 -14.49 -9.46 11.60
N LEU A 52 -13.37 -8.99 11.04
CA LEU A 52 -13.38 -8.30 9.76
C LEU A 52 -13.74 -9.29 8.65
N LEU A 53 -14.80 -8.97 7.90
CA LEU A 53 -15.29 -9.77 6.78
C LEU A 53 -14.88 -9.17 5.42
N TYR A 54 -14.70 -7.85 5.39
CA TYR A 54 -14.46 -7.09 4.18
C TYR A 54 -13.37 -6.03 4.41
N LEU A 55 -12.32 -6.09 3.59
CA LEU A 55 -11.29 -5.06 3.47
C LEU A 55 -11.15 -4.66 2.00
N ASP A 56 -11.30 -3.37 1.72
CA ASP A 56 -11.07 -2.82 0.38
C ASP A 56 -10.07 -1.68 0.44
N ILE A 57 -8.89 -1.91 -0.15
CA ILE A 57 -7.81 -0.94 -0.34
C ILE A 57 -7.56 -0.69 -1.84
N SER A 58 -8.56 -0.97 -2.69
CA SER A 58 -8.42 -0.73 -4.13
C SER A 58 -8.28 0.76 -4.42
N GLY A 59 -7.33 1.15 -5.28
CA GLY A 59 -7.07 2.56 -5.58
C GLY A 59 -6.21 3.30 -4.54
N CYS A 60 -5.62 2.60 -3.56
CA CYS A 60 -4.54 3.13 -2.72
C CYS A 60 -3.21 3.00 -3.48
N TYR A 61 -2.77 4.08 -4.13
CA TYR A 61 -1.65 4.00 -5.07
C TYR A 61 -0.29 4.08 -4.39
N LEU A 62 -0.17 4.79 -3.26
CA LEU A 62 1.07 4.90 -2.45
C LEU A 62 1.27 3.74 -1.46
N LEU A 63 0.30 2.83 -1.32
CA LEU A 63 0.45 1.68 -0.44
C LEU A 63 1.43 0.69 -1.07
N ASP A 64 2.55 0.46 -0.37
CA ASP A 64 3.70 -0.30 -0.87
C ASP A 64 3.97 -1.62 -0.13
N ASP A 65 3.39 -1.82 1.07
CA ASP A 65 3.45 -3.09 1.79
C ASP A 65 2.13 -3.46 2.49
N MET A 66 1.99 -4.74 2.86
CA MET A 66 0.89 -5.27 3.65
C MET A 66 1.40 -5.77 5.00
N PRO A 67 0.78 -5.40 6.13
CA PRO A 67 1.24 -5.84 7.44
C PRO A 67 1.02 -7.35 7.60
N LYS A 68 2.02 -8.08 8.12
CA LYS A 68 1.96 -9.54 8.38
C LYS A 68 0.72 -9.99 9.17
N GLY A 69 0.20 -9.09 10.00
CA GLY A 69 -1.04 -9.27 10.74
C GLY A 69 -2.29 -9.56 9.90
N LEU A 70 -2.28 -9.27 8.60
CA LEU A 70 -3.40 -9.51 7.67
C LEU A 70 -3.78 -10.99 7.58
N ALA A 71 -2.80 -11.89 7.62
CA ALA A 71 -3.02 -13.35 7.65
C ALA A 71 -3.73 -13.83 8.92
N SER A 72 -3.82 -12.98 9.94
CA SER A 72 -4.49 -13.29 11.21
C SER A 72 -5.99 -12.98 11.20
N LEU A 73 -6.54 -12.50 10.08
CA LEU A 73 -7.95 -12.14 9.89
C LEU A 73 -8.78 -13.36 9.47
N SER A 74 -8.98 -14.31 10.38
CA SER A 74 -9.59 -15.62 10.09
C SER A 74 -11.03 -15.57 9.52
N GLU A 75 -11.79 -14.50 9.79
CA GLU A 75 -13.14 -14.31 9.24
C GLU A 75 -13.17 -13.59 7.89
N LEU A 76 -12.03 -13.11 7.38
CA LEU A 76 -11.96 -12.30 6.18
C LEU A 76 -12.48 -13.06 4.96
N ARG A 77 -13.46 -12.47 4.27
CA ARG A 77 -14.11 -13.07 3.09
C ARG A 77 -13.81 -12.35 1.80
N VAL A 78 -13.56 -11.05 1.90
CA VAL A 78 -13.29 -10.18 0.76
C VAL A 78 -12.08 -9.33 1.07
N LEU A 79 -11.06 -9.48 0.24
CA LEU A 79 -9.85 -8.65 0.24
C LEU A 79 -9.69 -8.06 -1.15
N LYS A 80 -9.67 -6.74 -1.26
CA LYS A 80 -9.44 -6.05 -2.53
C LYS A 80 -8.26 -5.11 -2.44
N GLY A 81 -7.58 -4.89 -3.57
CA GLY A 81 -6.38 -4.07 -3.67
C GLY A 81 -5.12 -4.67 -3.03
N PHE A 82 -5.05 -5.99 -2.83
CA PHE A 82 -3.85 -6.61 -2.27
C PHE A 82 -2.64 -6.34 -3.15
N LEU A 83 -1.52 -6.09 -2.53
CA LEU A 83 -0.23 -5.92 -3.18
C LEU A 83 0.73 -6.94 -2.59
N THR A 84 1.47 -7.63 -3.47
CA THR A 84 2.61 -8.40 -2.99
C THR A 84 3.75 -7.41 -2.79
N GLY A 85 4.20 -7.26 -1.54
CA GLY A 85 5.28 -6.35 -1.18
C GLY A 85 6.58 -6.68 -1.91
N ASN A 86 7.48 -5.70 -1.94
CA ASN A 86 8.86 -5.93 -2.37
C ASN A 86 9.55 -6.87 -1.36
N LEU A 87 10.28 -7.88 -1.85
CA LEU A 87 10.77 -9.03 -1.07
C LEU A 87 11.78 -8.67 0.06
N ASP A 88 12.14 -7.40 0.17
CA ASP A 88 13.17 -6.89 1.07
C ASP A 88 12.61 -6.52 2.48
N SER A 89 11.28 -6.39 2.61
CA SER A 89 10.60 -6.15 3.90
C SER A 89 10.31 -7.47 4.62
N LYS A 90 11.11 -7.79 5.63
CA LYS A 90 11.00 -9.00 6.48
C LYS A 90 9.63 -9.18 7.18
N ASN A 91 8.81 -8.13 7.22
CA ASN A 91 7.50 -8.11 7.88
C ASN A 91 6.32 -7.89 6.92
N SER A 92 6.55 -7.99 5.61
CA SER A 92 5.50 -7.97 4.59
C SER A 92 4.62 -9.22 4.66
N CYS A 93 3.31 -9.05 4.45
CA CYS A 93 2.39 -10.15 4.26
C CYS A 93 2.49 -10.64 2.81
N THR A 94 2.80 -11.91 2.64
CA THR A 94 2.86 -12.54 1.32
C THR A 94 1.57 -13.28 1.00
N LEU A 95 1.39 -13.70 -0.26
CA LEU A 95 0.28 -14.58 -0.63
C LEU A 95 0.35 -15.95 0.04
N GLU A 96 1.55 -16.42 0.42
CA GLU A 96 1.69 -17.68 1.15
C GLU A 96 1.07 -17.59 2.54
N ASP A 97 1.21 -16.43 3.21
CA ASP A 97 0.60 -16.19 4.51
C ASP A 97 -0.94 -16.20 4.42
N LEU A 98 -1.49 -15.76 3.28
CA LEU A 98 -2.95 -15.76 3.07
C LEU A 98 -3.55 -17.15 2.88
N VAL A 99 -2.75 -18.18 2.59
CA VAL A 99 -3.24 -19.56 2.39
C VAL A 99 -4.01 -20.06 3.62
N GLY A 100 -3.70 -19.57 4.82
CA GLY A 100 -4.42 -19.90 6.05
C GLY A 100 -5.86 -19.34 6.12
N LEU A 101 -6.24 -18.39 5.25
CA LEU A 101 -7.54 -17.74 5.25
C LEU A 101 -8.62 -18.60 4.57
N LYS A 102 -9.16 -19.56 5.31
CA LYS A 102 -10.17 -20.53 4.84
C LYS A 102 -11.49 -19.92 4.35
N ASN A 103 -11.77 -18.66 4.68
CA ASN A 103 -13.02 -17.98 4.31
C ASN A 103 -12.86 -16.99 3.14
N LEU A 104 -11.64 -16.82 2.62
CA LEU A 104 -11.34 -15.83 1.61
C LEU A 104 -11.95 -16.21 0.25
N SER A 105 -13.08 -15.58 -0.06
CA SER A 105 -13.89 -15.92 -1.24
C SER A 105 -13.70 -14.98 -2.42
N LYS A 106 -13.33 -13.73 -2.14
CA LYS A 106 -13.07 -12.72 -3.16
C LYS A 106 -11.71 -12.08 -2.89
N PHE A 107 -10.86 -12.11 -3.88
CA PHE A 107 -9.52 -11.55 -3.83
C PHE A 107 -9.27 -10.69 -5.07
N SER A 108 -8.62 -9.54 -4.89
CA SER A 108 -8.07 -8.81 -6.02
C SER A 108 -6.69 -8.27 -5.70
N ASN A 109 -5.78 -8.38 -6.67
CA ASN A 109 -4.43 -7.85 -6.59
C ASN A 109 -4.21 -6.63 -7.50
N LYS A 110 -3.29 -5.75 -7.08
CA LYS A 110 -2.88 -4.51 -7.76
C LYS A 110 -1.95 -4.78 -8.97
N CYS A 111 -1.16 -5.84 -8.93
CA CYS A 111 -0.15 -6.16 -9.93
C CYS A 111 -0.34 -7.57 -10.48
N PHE A 112 0.19 -7.83 -11.68
CA PHE A 112 0.18 -9.17 -12.27
C PHE A 112 0.93 -10.15 -11.37
N PRO A 113 0.30 -11.28 -10.98
CA PRO A 113 0.91 -12.18 -10.03
C PRO A 113 2.03 -13.01 -10.65
N THR A 114 3.10 -13.26 -9.91
CA THR A 114 4.19 -14.15 -10.31
C THR A 114 3.71 -15.61 -10.39
N LYS A 115 4.53 -16.52 -10.94
CA LYS A 115 4.19 -17.95 -11.02
C LYS A 115 4.04 -18.57 -9.63
N GLU A 116 4.83 -18.11 -8.68
CA GLU A 116 4.86 -18.51 -7.26
C GLU A 116 3.57 -18.04 -6.57
N GLU A 117 3.20 -16.79 -6.80
CA GLU A 117 1.95 -16.20 -6.34
C GLU A 117 0.73 -16.92 -6.91
N LEU A 118 0.75 -17.26 -8.21
CA LEU A 118 -0.29 -18.08 -8.83
C LEU A 118 -0.40 -19.48 -8.22
N LYS A 119 0.71 -20.07 -7.75
CA LYS A 119 0.66 -21.33 -7.00
C LYS A 119 0.04 -21.12 -5.62
N ALA A 120 0.38 -20.04 -4.91
CA ALA A 120 -0.24 -19.71 -3.62
C ALA A 120 -1.75 -19.47 -3.76
N LEU A 121 -2.18 -18.73 -4.79
CA LEU A 121 -3.60 -18.50 -5.08
C LEU A 121 -4.37 -19.80 -5.33
N ARG A 122 -3.75 -20.82 -5.93
CA ARG A 122 -4.38 -22.14 -6.10
C ARG A 122 -4.63 -22.88 -4.80
N LYS A 123 -3.87 -22.59 -3.74
CA LYS A 123 -4.07 -23.18 -2.41
C LYS A 123 -5.24 -22.55 -1.65
N LEU A 124 -5.78 -21.42 -2.12
CA LEU A 124 -6.97 -20.78 -1.55
C LEU A 124 -8.24 -21.50 -2.03
N GLU A 125 -8.57 -22.62 -1.40
CA GLU A 125 -9.71 -23.48 -1.79
C GLU A 125 -11.08 -22.78 -1.74
N ALA A 126 -11.22 -21.75 -0.90
CA ALA A 126 -12.45 -20.98 -0.76
C ALA A 126 -12.62 -19.88 -1.83
N LEU A 127 -11.61 -19.64 -2.67
CA LEU A 127 -11.60 -18.52 -3.60
C LEU A 127 -12.58 -18.76 -4.76
N ARG A 128 -13.59 -17.91 -4.87
CA ARG A 128 -14.63 -17.98 -5.92
C ARG A 128 -14.55 -16.84 -6.92
N LYS A 129 -13.94 -15.72 -6.51
CA LYS A 129 -13.76 -14.55 -7.36
C LYS A 129 -12.33 -14.04 -7.24
N LEU A 130 -11.63 -14.06 -8.37
CA LEU A 130 -10.30 -13.49 -8.52
C LEU A 130 -10.40 -12.34 -9.53
N ALA A 131 -10.00 -11.14 -9.13
CA ALA A 131 -9.88 -10.00 -10.03
C ALA A 131 -8.42 -9.54 -10.06
N ILE A 132 -7.79 -9.62 -11.23
CA ILE A 132 -6.42 -9.14 -11.42
C ILE A 132 -6.50 -7.77 -12.08
N VAL A 133 -6.06 -6.73 -11.37
CA VAL A 133 -6.00 -5.37 -11.91
C VAL A 133 -4.66 -5.17 -12.60
N TRP A 134 -4.69 -4.50 -13.75
CA TRP A 134 -3.50 -4.23 -14.55
C TRP A 134 -2.93 -2.87 -14.12
N GLY A 135 -1.84 -2.92 -13.34
CA GLY A 135 -1.05 -1.76 -12.96
C GLY A 135 0.39 -1.93 -13.42
N VAL A 136 1.00 -0.84 -13.90
CA VAL A 136 2.43 -0.81 -14.25
C VAL A 136 3.22 -0.87 -12.95
N LYS A 137 4.16 -1.83 -12.80
CA LYS A 137 5.13 -1.78 -11.70
C LYS A 137 5.98 -0.52 -11.89
N LYS A 138 6.01 0.36 -10.90
CA LYS A 138 7.00 1.45 -10.88
C LYS A 138 8.36 0.77 -10.74
N GLN A 139 9.18 0.82 -11.80
CA GLN A 139 10.57 0.42 -11.65
C GLN A 139 11.25 1.54 -10.85
N GLU A 140 11.77 1.20 -9.68
CA GLU A 140 12.63 2.06 -8.89
C GLU A 140 14.01 2.10 -9.55
N ASN A 141 14.10 2.74 -10.72
CA ASN A 141 15.36 3.04 -11.43
C ASN A 141 15.38 4.44 -12.03
N ASP A 142 14.34 5.26 -11.85
CA ASP A 142 14.42 6.68 -12.18
C ASP A 142 15.05 7.43 -10.99
N VAL A 143 16.37 7.31 -10.87
CA VAL A 143 17.19 8.31 -10.19
C VAL A 143 16.81 9.67 -10.81
N PRO A 144 16.40 10.69 -10.04
CA PRO A 144 16.36 12.04 -10.57
C PRO A 144 17.81 12.43 -10.81
N THR A 145 18.27 12.28 -12.05
CA THR A 145 19.55 12.82 -12.49
C THR A 145 19.49 14.32 -12.22
N SER A 146 20.27 14.76 -11.24
CA SER A 146 20.50 16.16 -10.95
C SER A 146 20.96 16.87 -12.22
N VAL A 147 20.09 17.64 -12.85
CA VAL A 147 20.47 18.53 -13.94
C VAL A 147 20.77 19.91 -13.36
N GLY A 148 22.07 20.19 -13.23
CA GLY A 148 22.66 21.47 -13.59
C GLY A 148 22.56 22.61 -12.57
N THR A 149 23.52 22.67 -11.64
CA THR A 149 24.03 23.96 -11.16
C THR A 149 24.72 24.64 -12.34
N VAL A 150 24.03 25.56 -13.02
CA VAL A 150 24.68 26.53 -13.91
C VAL A 150 25.40 27.57 -13.06
N ASN A 151 26.65 27.29 -12.72
CA ASN A 151 27.61 28.32 -12.33
C ASN A 151 27.89 29.15 -13.58
N SER A 152 27.22 30.29 -13.71
CA SER A 152 27.62 31.31 -14.69
C SER A 152 28.95 31.91 -14.25
N VAL A 153 29.96 31.62 -15.07
CA VAL A 153 31.23 32.33 -15.22
C VAL A 153 31.02 33.85 -15.08
N ASN A 154 31.54 34.44 -14.01
CA ASN A 154 31.86 35.87 -14.02
C ASN A 154 33.29 36.02 -14.53
N SER A 155 33.38 36.51 -15.76
CA SER A 155 34.60 36.95 -16.43
C SER A 155 35.24 38.11 -15.67
N GLU A 156 36.49 37.91 -15.29
CA GLU A 156 37.37 38.90 -14.68
C GLU A 156 38.05 39.77 -15.77
N ALA A 157 38.15 41.08 -15.47
CA ALA A 157 39.00 42.13 -16.07
C ALA A 157 38.57 42.81 -17.39
N PRO A 158 38.96 44.08 -17.67
CA PRO A 158 39.90 44.94 -16.92
C PRO A 158 39.35 46.32 -16.49
N ASN A 159 40.05 46.90 -15.51
CA ASN A 159 39.84 48.24 -14.94
C ASN A 159 40.52 49.32 -15.82
N PRO A 160 39.82 50.38 -16.28
CA PRO A 160 40.46 51.55 -16.87
C PRO A 160 40.53 52.73 -15.86
N THR A 161 41.76 53.07 -15.52
CA THR A 161 42.32 54.39 -15.19
C THR A 161 41.39 55.62 -15.11
N GLY A 162 41.33 56.24 -13.91
CA GLY A 162 41.80 57.61 -13.65
C GLY A 162 40.85 58.81 -13.85
N ALA A 163 40.70 59.64 -12.80
CA ALA A 163 40.52 61.10 -12.85
C ALA A 163 40.71 61.72 -11.45
N PRO A 164 41.01 63.03 -11.30
CA PRO A 164 42.12 63.51 -10.49
C PRO A 164 41.72 64.33 -9.23
N SER A 165 42.74 64.64 -8.41
CA SER A 165 42.81 65.82 -7.54
C SER A 165 43.90 66.76 -8.06
#